data_AF-A0A2E2U4R5-F1
#
_entry.id   AF-A0A2E2U4R5-F1
#
_cell.length_a   1.000
_cell.length_b   1.000
_cell.length_c   1.000
_cell.angle_alpha   90.00
_cell.angle_beta   90.00
_cell.angle_gamma   90.00
#
_symmetry.space_group_name_H-M   'P 1'
#
loop_
_entity.id
_entity.type
_entity.pdbx_description
1 polymer ?
#
loop_
_entity_poly.entity_id
_entity_poly.type
_entity_poly.pdbx_seq_one_letter_code
_entity_poly.pdbx_strand_id
1 'polypeptide(L)'
;MIQKSKKNKTFIFLSITSLILFFFFNKKNLFIFFENLNVIENLNFSLQNNTILREELLQRINDFENKKEFRELIIKEKLFFKDKSEKIIFYKLDD
;
A
#
# COMPACT_ATOMS: atom_id res chain seq x y z
N MET A 1 -40.62 -2.14 -50.58
CA MET A 1 -39.96 -3.34 -50.00
C MET A 1 -38.67 -3.00 -49.22
N ILE A 2 -37.80 -2.12 -49.74
CA ILE A 2 -36.50 -1.73 -49.14
C ILE A 2 -36.63 -1.07 -47.74
N GLN A 3 -37.68 -0.26 -47.49
CA GLN A 3 -37.90 0.35 -46.17
C GLN A 3 -38.26 -0.68 -45.07
N LYS A 4 -38.93 -1.79 -45.43
CA LYS A 4 -39.28 -2.86 -44.47
C LYS A 4 -38.03 -3.61 -43.99
N SER A 5 -37.05 -3.87 -44.88
CA SER A 5 -35.81 -4.57 -44.50
C SER A 5 -34.88 -3.70 -43.64
N LYS A 6 -34.81 -2.39 -43.89
CA LYS A 6 -34.05 -1.44 -43.04
C LYS A 6 -34.62 -1.38 -41.62
N LYS A 7 -35.95 -1.33 -41.45
CA LYS A 7 -36.61 -1.34 -40.13
C LYS A 7 -36.32 -2.62 -39.33
N ASN A 8 -36.28 -3.78 -39.98
CA ASN A 8 -35.93 -5.04 -39.31
C ASN A 8 -34.48 -5.05 -38.84
N LYS A 9 -33.53 -4.55 -39.63
CA LYS A 9 -32.11 -4.46 -39.23
C LYS A 9 -31.91 -3.51 -38.04
N THR A 10 -32.56 -2.35 -38.03
CA THR A 10 -32.50 -1.42 -36.90
C THR A 10 -33.13 -2.01 -35.64
N PHE A 11 -34.22 -2.77 -35.77
CA PHE A 11 -34.85 -3.45 -34.65
C PHE A 11 -33.95 -4.54 -34.05
N ILE A 12 -33.31 -5.36 -34.90
CA ILE A 12 -32.34 -6.37 -34.46
C ILE A 12 -31.17 -5.71 -33.74
N PHE A 13 -30.62 -4.62 -34.30
CA PHE A 13 -29.54 -3.87 -33.66
C PHE A 13 -29.95 -3.34 -32.28
N LEU A 14 -31.12 -2.68 -32.18
CA LEU A 14 -31.64 -2.18 -30.90
C LEU A 14 -31.93 -3.30 -29.89
N SER A 15 -32.38 -4.46 -30.36
CA SER A 15 -32.63 -5.62 -29.50
C SER A 15 -31.33 -6.17 -28.94
N ILE A 16 -30.28 -6.30 -29.76
CA ILE A 16 -28.95 -6.76 -29.32
C ILE A 16 -28.34 -5.77 -28.33
N THR A 17 -28.38 -4.47 -28.61
CA THR A 17 -27.84 -3.46 -27.69
C THR A 17 -28.61 -3.42 -26.37
N SER A 18 -29.94 -3.56 -26.41
CA SER A 18 -30.75 -3.67 -25.21
C SER A 18 -30.41 -4.90 -24.36
N LEU A 19 -30.13 -6.04 -25.01
CA LEU A 19 -29.77 -7.28 -24.33
C LEU A 19 -28.40 -7.18 -23.64
N ILE A 20 -27.44 -6.53 -24.31
CA ILE A 20 -26.13 -6.22 -23.75
C ILE A 20 -26.29 -5.30 -22.53
N LEU A 21 -27.02 -4.19 -22.69
CA LEU A 21 -27.28 -3.26 -21.59
C LEU A 21 -27.98 -3.96 -20.42
N PHE A 22 -28.96 -4.82 -20.67
CA PHE A 22 -29.63 -5.58 -19.61
C PHE A 22 -28.66 -6.47 -18.82
N PHE A 23 -27.67 -7.07 -19.47
CA PHE A 23 -26.67 -7.90 -18.81
C PHE A 23 -25.72 -7.07 -17.93
N PHE A 24 -25.30 -5.90 -18.40
CA PHE A 24 -24.40 -5.00 -17.66
C PHE A 24 -25.13 -4.25 -16.52
N PHE A 25 -26.37 -3.80 -16.74
CA PHE A 25 -27.17 -3.03 -15.78
C PHE A 25 -28.04 -3.89 -14.86
N ASN A 26 -27.72 -5.18 -14.71
CA ASN A 26 -28.38 -6.01 -13.72
C ASN A 26 -28.09 -5.46 -12.30
N LYS A 27 -29.11 -5.37 -11.44
CA LYS A 27 -29.00 -4.82 -10.08
C LYS A 27 -27.83 -5.41 -9.29
N LYS A 28 -27.58 -6.72 -9.44
CA LYS A 28 -26.45 -7.41 -8.79
C LYS A 28 -25.10 -6.88 -9.28
N ASN A 29 -24.93 -6.69 -10.58
CA ASN A 29 -23.67 -6.22 -11.17
C ASN A 29 -23.39 -4.77 -10.79
N LEU A 30 -24.42 -3.92 -10.77
CA LEU A 30 -24.30 -2.53 -10.30
C LEU A 30 -23.90 -2.47 -8.83
N PHE A 31 -24.55 -3.24 -7.96
CA PHE A 31 -24.24 -3.25 -6.53
C PHE A 31 -22.79 -3.69 -6.26
N ILE A 32 -22.36 -4.80 -6.88
CA ILE A 32 -20.97 -5.29 -6.78
C ILE A 32 -19.98 -4.25 -7.31
N PHE A 33 -20.32 -3.52 -8.37
CA PHE A 33 -19.46 -2.46 -8.92
C PHE A 33 -19.27 -1.31 -7.90
N PHE A 34 -20.34 -0.84 -7.26
CA PHE A 34 -20.25 0.20 -6.24
C PHE A 34 -19.51 -0.27 -4.97
N GLU A 35 -19.75 -1.51 -4.53
CA GLU A 35 -19.01 -2.08 -3.39
C GLU A 35 -17.52 -2.16 -3.69
N ASN A 36 -17.15 -2.63 -4.88
CA ASN A 36 -15.74 -2.70 -5.28
C ASN A 36 -15.09 -1.32 -5.38
N LEU A 37 -15.81 -0.29 -5.86
CA LEU A 37 -15.29 1.08 -5.87
C LEU A 37 -14.94 1.56 -4.46
N ASN A 38 -15.85 1.37 -3.50
CA ASN A 38 -15.61 1.75 -2.10
C ASN A 38 -14.44 0.96 -1.50
N VAL A 39 -14.32 -0.33 -1.80
CA VAL A 39 -13.20 -1.16 -1.34
C VAL A 39 -11.87 -0.65 -1.91
N ILE A 40 -11.82 -0.32 -3.20
CA ILE A 40 -10.63 0.22 -3.86
C ILE A 40 -10.23 1.56 -3.24
N GLU A 41 -11.19 2.45 -3.00
CA GLU A 41 -10.92 3.74 -2.36
C GLU A 41 -10.34 3.58 -0.96
N ASN A 42 -10.92 2.69 -0.14
CA ASN A 42 -10.42 2.39 1.19
C ASN A 42 -9.01 1.79 1.17
N LEU A 43 -8.74 0.88 0.22
CA LEU A 43 -7.40 0.30 0.05
C LEU A 43 -6.37 1.36 -0.37
N ASN A 44 -6.73 2.25 -1.28
CA ASN A 44 -5.86 3.36 -1.69
C ASN A 44 -5.55 4.29 -0.52
N PHE A 45 -6.54 4.65 0.28
CA PHE A 45 -6.34 5.47 1.47
C PHE A 45 -5.42 4.78 2.49
N SER A 46 -5.63 3.48 2.73
CA SER A 46 -4.76 2.69 3.62
C SER A 46 -3.32 2.63 3.11
N LEU A 47 -3.12 2.44 1.81
CA LEU A 47 -1.79 2.44 1.18
C LEU A 47 -1.09 3.79 1.34
N GLN A 48 -1.80 4.90 1.14
CA GLN A 48 -1.26 6.23 1.32
C GLN A 48 -0.81 6.46 2.78
N ASN A 49 -1.66 6.13 3.75
CA ASN A 49 -1.32 6.26 5.17
C ASN A 49 -0.12 5.40 5.57
N ASN A 50 -0.05 4.16 5.08
CA ASN A 50 1.08 3.27 5.34
C ASN A 50 2.38 3.80 4.73
N THR A 51 2.30 4.48 3.58
CA THR A 51 3.47 5.11 2.95
C THR A 51 4.00 6.26 3.80
N ILE A 52 3.11 7.12 4.30
CA ILE A 52 3.47 8.22 5.20
C ILE A 52 4.10 7.68 6.50
N LEU A 53 3.49 6.68 7.13
CA LEU A 53 4.05 6.06 8.33
C LEU A 53 5.43 5.45 8.08
N ARG A 54 5.63 4.81 6.93
CA ARG A 54 6.93 4.26 6.55
C ARG A 54 8.00 5.35 6.42
N GLU A 55 7.68 6.47 5.79
CA GLU A 55 8.61 7.60 5.66
C GLU A 55 8.95 8.20 7.02
N GLU A 56 7.96 8.38 7.90
CA GLU A 56 8.18 8.88 9.26
C GLU A 56 9.09 7.94 10.07
N LEU A 57 8.85 6.63 10.01
CA LEU A 57 9.67 5.64 10.71
C LEU A 57 11.08 5.59 10.16
N LEU A 58 11.26 5.65 8.83
CA LEU A 58 12.58 5.74 8.21
C LEU A 58 13.34 6.99 8.65
N GLN A 59 12.65 8.12 8.75
CA GLN A 59 13.25 9.34 9.26
C GLN A 59 13.68 9.18 10.72
N ARG A 60 12.84 8.62 11.59
CA ARG A 60 13.21 8.36 13.00
C ARG A 60 14.39 7.41 13.14
N ILE A 61 14.47 6.36 12.31
CA ILE A 61 15.60 5.44 12.26
C ILE A 61 16.86 6.19 11.84
N ASN A 62 16.80 6.95 10.75
CA ASN A 62 17.94 7.75 10.27
C ASN A 62 18.40 8.76 11.32
N ASP A 63 17.47 9.43 12.00
CA ASP A 63 17.79 10.39 13.05
C ASP A 63 18.45 9.69 14.24
N PHE A 64 17.97 8.51 14.62
CA PHE A 64 18.56 7.68 15.68
C PHE A 64 19.97 7.21 15.32
N GLU A 65 20.16 6.67 14.11
CA GLU A 65 21.48 6.22 13.63
C GLU A 65 22.48 7.39 13.53
N ASN A 66 21.98 8.60 13.24
CA ASN A 66 22.77 9.81 13.18
C ASN A 66 23.00 10.49 14.53
N LYS A 67 22.49 9.94 15.64
CA LYS A 67 22.86 10.44 16.96
C LYS A 67 24.32 10.18 17.25
N LYS A 68 24.96 11.16 17.88
CA LYS A 68 26.36 11.06 18.31
C LYS A 68 26.58 9.87 19.23
N GLU A 69 25.69 9.67 20.19
CA GLU A 69 25.71 8.56 21.15
C GLU A 69 25.66 7.18 20.46
N PHE A 70 24.79 7.02 19.46
CA PHE A 70 24.68 5.78 18.71
C PHE A 70 25.92 5.49 17.86
N ARG A 71 26.45 6.52 17.19
CA ARG A 71 27.71 6.39 16.44
C ARG A 71 28.89 6.07 17.36
N GLU A 72 28.96 6.70 18.53
CA GLU A 72 29.99 6.42 19.54
C GLU A 72 29.88 4.97 20.05
N LEU A 73 28.68 4.48 20.32
CA LEU A 73 28.44 3.07 20.66
C LEU A 73 28.92 2.12 19.55
N ILE A 74 28.54 2.37 18.30
CA ILE A 74 28.98 1.54 17.16
C ILE A 74 30.51 1.57 16.99
N ILE A 75 31.13 2.74 17.13
CA ILE A 75 32.60 2.88 17.07
C ILE A 75 33.25 2.08 18.22
N LYS A 76 32.73 2.20 19.44
CA LYS A 76 33.22 1.43 20.60
C LYS A 76 33.09 -0.08 20.38
N GLU A 77 31.95 -0.56 19.89
CA GLU A 77 31.70 -1.99 19.65
C GLU A 77 32.47 -2.56 18.46
N LYS A 78 32.47 -1.87 17.31
CA LYS A 78 33.08 -2.39 16.07
C LYS A 78 34.58 -2.14 15.96
N LEU A 79 35.08 -1.02 16.48
CA LEU A 79 36.50 -0.65 16.37
C LEU A 79 37.29 -0.93 17.65
N PHE A 80 36.66 -1.56 18.66
CA PHE A 80 37.26 -1.83 19.98
C PHE A 80 37.94 -0.59 20.61
N PHE A 81 37.46 0.60 20.26
CA PHE A 81 38.01 1.85 20.74
C PHE A 81 37.55 2.04 22.18
N LYS A 82 38.39 1.66 23.13
CA LYS A 82 38.19 1.97 24.55
C LYS A 82 38.73 3.35 24.84
N ASP A 83 37.95 4.17 25.55
CA ASP A 83 38.45 5.44 26.03
C ASP A 83 39.59 5.20 27.02
N LYS A 84 40.65 6.01 26.97
CA LYS A 84 41.83 5.81 27.83
C LYS A 84 41.52 5.85 29.34
N SER A 85 40.39 6.44 29.73
CA SER A 85 39.91 6.55 31.11
C SER A 85 38.85 5.51 31.49
N GLU A 86 38.42 4.64 30.57
CA GLU A 86 37.35 3.68 30.82
C GLU A 86 37.84 2.51 31.70
N LYS A 87 37.32 2.43 32.93
CA LYS A 87 37.55 1.28 33.81
C LYS A 87 36.73 0.10 33.34
N ILE A 88 37.41 -0.97 32.90
CA ILE A 88 36.76 -2.25 32.59
C ILE A 88 36.45 -2.96 33.91
N ILE A 89 35.16 -3.15 34.20
CA ILE A 89 34.71 -3.93 35.36
C ILE A 89 34.54 -5.37 34.89
N PHE A 90 35.44 -6.25 35.35
CA PHE A 90 35.26 -7.69 35.18
C PHE A 90 34.46 -8.22 36.37
N TYR A 91 33.29 -8.79 36.10
CA TYR A 91 32.56 -9.56 37.09
C TYR A 91 33.21 -10.93 37.18
N LYS A 92 33.67 -11.32 38.38
CA LYS A 92 33.87 -12.73 38.69
C LYS A 92 32.49 -13.34 38.80
N LEU A 93 32.16 -14.23 37.87
CA LEU A 93 31.10 -15.19 38.09
C LEU A 93 31.69 -16.20 39.06
N ASP A 94 31.12 -16.30 40.26
CA ASP A 94 31.46 -17.38 41.19
C ASP A 94 31.05 -18.71 40.53
N ASP A 95 31.97 -19.69 40.52
CA ASP A 95 31.80 -21.03 39.93
C ASP A 95 30.59 -21.80 40.51
#